data_AF-A0A4Z0EHI9-F1
#
_entry.id   AF-A0A4Z0EHI9-F1
#
_cell.length_a   1.000
_cell.length_b   1.000
_cell.length_c   1.000
_cell.angle_alpha   90.00
_cell.angle_beta   90.00
_cell.angle_gamma   90.00
#
_symmetry.space_group_name_H-M   'P 1'
#
loop_
_entity.id
_entity.type
_entity.pdbx_description
1 polymer ?
#
loop_
_entity_poly.entity_id
_entity_poly.type
_entity_poly.pdbx_seq_one_letter_code
_entity_poly.pdbx_strand_id
1 'polypeptide(L)'
;MHSQPHLLSPIATLDLDQTAAVQQMCAQLRHAPLFQPALHIDCGQLRCQRTLGVSHVVSQLLLLHRAGASIWLRNVNVPLRRCLLLLQLGSLFHFVDPT
;
A
#
# COMPACT_ATOMS: atom_id res chain seq x y z
N MET A 1 -24.96 22.73 -6.81
CA MET A 1 -23.78 23.37 -6.17
C MET A 1 -23.17 22.35 -5.24
N HIS A 2 -22.02 21.76 -5.58
CA HIS A 2 -21.00 21.16 -4.70
C HIS A 2 -19.87 20.68 -5.62
N SER A 3 -19.03 21.63 -6.05
CA SER A 3 -17.81 21.33 -6.80
C SER A 3 -16.79 20.75 -5.81
N GLN A 4 -16.52 19.45 -5.88
CA GLN A 4 -15.40 18.84 -5.15
C GLN A 4 -14.09 19.27 -5.84
N PRO A 5 -13.12 19.85 -5.12
CA PRO A 5 -11.76 19.96 -5.63
C PRO A 5 -11.16 18.55 -5.55
N HIS A 6 -11.27 17.78 -6.64
CA HIS A 6 -10.42 16.62 -6.82
C HIS A 6 -9.01 17.18 -7.08
N LEU A 7 -8.28 17.49 -6.00
CA LEU A 7 -6.84 17.49 -6.05
C LEU A 7 -6.47 16.11 -6.57
N LEU A 8 -5.98 16.07 -7.81
CA LEU A 8 -5.50 14.86 -8.46
C LEU A 8 -4.34 14.33 -7.62
N SER A 9 -4.63 13.52 -6.60
CA SER A 9 -3.60 12.77 -5.90
C SER A 9 -2.90 11.93 -6.97
N PRO A 10 -1.61 12.15 -7.24
CA PRO A 10 -0.92 11.38 -8.25
C PRO A 10 -0.93 9.92 -7.81
N ILE A 11 -1.36 9.09 -8.75
CA ILE A 11 -1.33 7.65 -8.61
C ILE A 11 0.12 7.23 -8.77
N ALA A 12 0.71 6.67 -7.72
CA ALA A 12 2.08 6.18 -7.75
C ALA A 12 2.07 4.65 -7.56
N THR A 13 2.84 3.96 -8.40
CA THR A 13 3.07 2.52 -8.24
C THR A 13 4.29 2.29 -7.37
N LEU A 14 4.22 1.36 -6.42
CA LEU A 14 5.34 1.04 -5.54
C LEU A 14 5.61 -0.48 -5.51
N ASP A 15 6.87 -0.83 -5.71
CA ASP A 15 7.37 -2.20 -5.62
C ASP A 15 7.83 -2.50 -4.19
N LEU A 16 7.16 -3.43 -3.51
CA LEU A 16 7.49 -3.83 -2.14
C LEU A 16 8.72 -4.76 -2.05
N ASP A 17 9.25 -5.26 -3.17
CA ASP A 17 10.51 -6.00 -3.16
C ASP A 17 11.71 -5.08 -2.91
N GLN A 18 11.54 -3.77 -3.08
CA GLN A 18 12.60 -2.77 -2.92
C GLN A 18 12.43 -2.00 -1.61
N THR A 19 12.98 -2.54 -0.51
CA THR A 19 12.89 -1.92 0.83
C THR A 19 13.36 -0.47 0.86
N ALA A 20 14.39 -0.12 0.07
CA ALA A 20 14.86 1.26 -0.03
C ALA A 20 13.80 2.21 -0.62
N ALA A 21 13.05 1.76 -1.63
CA ALA A 21 11.97 2.54 -2.23
C ALA A 21 10.83 2.78 -1.22
N VAL A 22 10.49 1.76 -0.42
CA VAL A 22 9.49 1.90 0.65
C VAL A 22 9.94 2.94 1.69
N GLN A 23 11.19 2.89 2.13
CA GLN A 23 11.74 3.85 3.09
C GLN A 23 11.78 5.28 2.53
N GLN A 24 12.17 5.44 1.27
CA GLN A 24 12.18 6.73 0.59
C GLN A 24 10.77 7.31 0.47
N MET A 25 9.79 6.50 0.07
CA MET A 25 8.39 6.92 0.01
C MET A 25 7.88 7.33 1.40
N CYS A 26 8.12 6.51 2.43
CA CYS A 26 7.79 6.86 3.82
C CYS A 26 8.47 8.16 4.28
N ALA A 27 9.71 8.44 3.85
CA ALA A 27 10.37 9.70 4.14
C ALA A 27 9.68 10.86 3.42
N GLN A 28 9.39 10.73 2.13
CA GLN A 28 8.71 11.78 1.34
C GLN A 28 7.35 12.14 1.93
N LEU A 29 6.52 11.14 2.25
CA LEU A 29 5.20 11.33 2.83
C LEU A 29 5.24 12.07 4.17
N ARG A 30 6.24 11.76 5.02
CA ARG A 30 6.42 12.44 6.31
C ARG A 30 6.81 13.91 6.18
N HIS A 31 7.51 14.29 5.11
CA HIS A 31 7.92 15.68 4.87
C HIS A 31 6.86 16.49 4.08
N ALA A 32 5.86 15.81 3.49
CA ALA A 32 4.80 16.44 2.69
C ALA A 32 3.40 16.01 3.16
N PRO A 33 2.97 16.36 4.38
CA PRO A 33 1.72 15.85 4.98
C PRO A 33 0.44 16.31 4.27
N LEU A 34 0.51 17.39 3.48
CA LEU A 34 -0.61 17.85 2.65
C LEU A 34 -0.83 17.00 1.39
N PHE A 35 0.05 16.04 1.14
CA PHE A 35 0.04 15.19 -0.03
C PHE A 35 -0.15 13.73 0.38
N GLN A 36 -1.33 13.18 0.08
CA GLN A 36 -1.68 11.78 0.36
C GLN A 36 -1.87 11.06 -0.98
N PRO A 37 -0.79 10.49 -1.56
CA PRO A 37 -0.89 9.78 -2.81
C PRO A 37 -1.64 8.47 -2.62
N ALA A 38 -2.37 8.07 -3.67
CA ALA A 38 -2.88 6.72 -3.79
C ALA A 38 -1.74 5.82 -4.30
N LEU A 39 -1.24 4.93 -3.45
CA LEU A 39 -0.19 3.98 -3.78
C LEU A 39 -0.81 2.68 -4.30
N HIS A 40 -0.60 2.38 -5.57
CA HIS A 40 -1.01 1.13 -6.19
C HIS A 40 0.11 0.09 -6.06
N ILE A 41 -0.20 -1.02 -5.40
CA ILE A 41 0.76 -2.10 -5.12
C ILE A 41 0.24 -3.38 -5.74
N ASP A 42 1.03 -3.96 -6.64
CA ASP A 42 0.75 -5.28 -7.22
C ASP A 42 1.32 -6.39 -6.33
N CYS A 43 0.42 -7.16 -5.72
CA CYS A 43 0.76 -8.26 -4.82
C CYS A 43 0.97 -9.61 -5.54
N GLY A 44 0.80 -9.68 -6.86
CA GLY A 44 0.79 -10.94 -7.60
C GLY A 44 2.17 -11.61 -7.72
N GLN A 45 3.24 -10.83 -7.72
CA GLN A 45 4.61 -11.30 -7.98
C GLN A 45 5.64 -10.87 -6.93
N LEU A 46 5.20 -10.50 -5.72
CA LEU A 46 6.11 -10.08 -4.65
C LEU A 46 7.08 -11.21 -4.27
N ARG A 47 8.36 -11.03 -4.58
CA ARG A 47 9.43 -11.96 -4.20
C ARG A 47 9.67 -11.91 -2.69
N CYS A 48 9.57 -10.73 -2.09
CA CYS A 48 9.73 -10.52 -0.64
C CYS A 48 8.72 -11.34 0.17
N GLN A 49 7.52 -11.60 -0.35
CA GLN A 49 6.57 -12.49 0.31
C GLN A 49 7.06 -13.94 0.33
N ARG A 50 7.71 -14.42 -0.74
CA ARG A 50 8.23 -15.79 -0.83
C ARG A 50 9.48 -15.98 0.01
N THR A 51 10.32 -14.94 0.12
CA THR A 51 11.61 -15.02 0.82
C THR A 51 11.53 -14.62 2.29
N LEU A 52 10.71 -13.62 2.63
CA LEU A 52 10.60 -13.04 3.99
C LEU A 52 9.22 -13.28 4.64
N GLY A 53 8.28 -13.86 3.90
CA GLY A 53 6.95 -14.20 4.40
C GLY A 53 5.94 -13.06 4.34
N VAL A 54 4.69 -13.41 4.64
CA VAL A 54 3.53 -12.49 4.57
C VAL A 54 3.63 -11.36 5.61
N SER A 55 4.16 -11.63 6.80
CA SER A 55 4.30 -10.64 7.87
C SER A 55 5.23 -9.49 7.49
N HIS A 56 6.25 -9.77 6.67
CA HIS A 56 7.13 -8.72 6.16
C HIS A 56 6.36 -7.76 5.24
N VAL A 57 5.58 -8.30 4.31
CA VAL A 57 4.74 -7.50 3.40
C VAL A 57 3.75 -6.65 4.20
N VAL A 58 3.04 -7.24 5.15
CA VAL A 58 2.10 -6.51 6.02
C VAL A 58 2.80 -5.38 6.77
N SER A 59 4.02 -5.61 7.28
CA SER A 59 4.81 -4.57 7.93
C SER A 59 5.13 -3.40 7.00
N GLN A 60 5.52 -3.65 5.75
CA GLN A 60 5.77 -2.59 4.77
C GLN A 60 4.51 -1.79 4.45
N LEU A 61 3.37 -2.47 4.29
CA LEU A 61 2.07 -1.82 4.07
C LEU A 61 1.67 -0.90 5.24
N LEU A 62 1.87 -1.37 6.47
CA LEU A 62 1.59 -0.58 7.67
C LEU A 62 2.52 0.62 7.80
N LEU A 63 3.80 0.50 7.42
CA LEU A 63 4.73 1.63 7.41
C LEU A 63 4.26 2.74 6.45
N LEU A 64 3.86 2.37 5.24
CA LEU A 64 3.36 3.30 4.23
C LEU A 64 2.05 3.97 4.68
N HIS A 65 1.11 3.19 5.21
CA HIS A 65 -0.15 3.72 5.73
C HIS A 65 0.09 4.70 6.88
N ARG A 66 0.96 4.34 7.83
CA ARG A 66 1.36 5.22 8.96
C ARG A 66 2.08 6.48 8.50
N ALA A 67 2.73 6.46 7.34
CA ALA A 67 3.34 7.65 6.75
C ALA A 67 2.33 8.57 6.07
N GLY A 68 1.07 8.13 5.88
CA GLY A 68 -0.02 8.93 5.32
C GLY A 68 -0.46 8.53 3.91
N ALA A 69 0.02 7.40 3.37
CA ALA A 69 -0.42 6.92 2.06
C ALA A 69 -1.80 6.24 2.13
N SER A 70 -2.63 6.49 1.12
CA SER A 70 -3.79 5.64 0.82
C SER A 70 -3.34 4.48 -0.05
N ILE A 71 -3.58 3.23 0.37
CA ILE A 71 -2.99 2.05 -0.29
C ILE A 71 -4.05 1.24 -1.02
N TRP A 72 -3.76 0.96 -2.29
CA TRP A 72 -4.60 0.20 -3.22
C TRP A 72 -3.88 -1.08 -3.61
N LEU A 73 -4.38 -2.22 -3.15
CA LEU A 73 -3.81 -3.52 -3.37
C LEU A 73 -4.50 -4.22 -4.53
N ARG A 74 -3.73 -4.66 -5.52
CA ARG A 74 -4.21 -5.51 -6.62
C ARG A 74 -3.55 -6.89 -6.54
N ASN A 75 -4.19 -7.91 -7.11
CA ASN A 75 -3.64 -9.28 -7.20
C ASN A 75 -3.20 -9.86 -5.83
N VAL A 76 -3.95 -9.57 -4.76
CA VAL A 76 -3.64 -10.06 -3.41
C VAL A 76 -3.84 -11.57 -3.35
N ASN A 77 -2.77 -12.32 -3.13
CA ASN A 77 -2.85 -13.78 -2.99
C ASN A 77 -3.55 -14.20 -1.68
N VAL A 78 -4.04 -15.44 -1.65
CA VAL A 78 -4.82 -16.00 -0.53
C VAL A 78 -4.10 -15.90 0.82
N PRO A 79 -2.80 -16.25 0.94
CA PRO A 79 -2.09 -16.12 2.22
C PRO A 79 -2.04 -14.68 2.76
N LEU A 80 -1.76 -13.69 1.90
CA LEU A 80 -1.74 -12.28 2.29
C LEU A 80 -3.13 -11.81 2.68
N ARG A 81 -4.16 -12.13 1.89
CA ARG A 81 -5.55 -11.76 2.18
C ARG A 81 -6.02 -12.34 3.53
N ARG A 82 -5.71 -13.62 3.79
CA ARG A 82 -6.04 -14.27 5.06
C ARG A 82 -5.32 -13.62 6.23
N CYS A 83 -4.04 -13.28 6.09
CA CYS A 83 -3.28 -12.61 7.13
C CYS A 83 -3.87 -11.23 7.46
N LEU A 84 -4.19 -10.42 6.44
CA LEU A 84 -4.85 -9.12 6.63
C LEU A 84 -6.20 -9.24 7.34
N LEU A 85 -6.99 -10.27 7.02
CA LEU A 85 -8.28 -10.53 7.67
C LEU A 85 -8.12 -10.97 9.13
N LEU A 86 -7.20 -11.89 9.42
CA LEU A 86 -6.95 -12.38 10.77
C LEU A 86 -6.44 -11.27 11.69
N LEU A 87 -5.62 -10.37 11.16
CA LEU A 87 -5.11 -9.21 11.90
C LEU A 87 -6.09 -8.03 11.92
N GLN A 88 -7.28 -8.18 11.32
CA GLN A 88 -8.30 -7.12 11.19
C GLN A 88 -7.79 -5.84 10.50
N LEU A 89 -6.77 -5.96 9.64
CA LEU A 89 -6.15 -4.84 8.92
C LEU A 89 -6.81 -4.54 7.58
N GLY A 90 -7.79 -5.35 7.16
CA GLY A 90 -8.43 -5.19 5.85
C GLY A 90 -9.07 -3.82 5.63
N SER A 91 -9.56 -3.16 6.68
CA SER A 91 -10.16 -1.81 6.59
C SER A 91 -9.15 -0.69 6.31
N LEU A 92 -7.84 -0.95 6.47
CA LEU A 92 -6.78 0.02 6.22
C LEU A 92 -6.38 0.09 4.74
N PHE A 93 -6.86 -0.85 3.92
CA PHE A 93 -6.42 -1.02 2.54
C PHE A 93 -7.60 -1.12 1.58
N HIS A 94 -7.46 -0.54 0.40
CA HIS A 94 -8.42 -0.70 -0.69
C HIS A 94 -8.03 -1.92 -1.53
N PHE A 95 -8.92 -2.88 -1.67
CA PHE A 95 -8.71 -4.03 -2.55
C PHE A 95 -9.30 -3.72 -3.93
N VAL A 96 -8.48 -3.89 -4.96
CA VAL A 96 -8.91 -3.76 -6.36
C VAL A 96 -9.12 -5.17 -6.89
N ASP A 97 -10.37 -5.53 -7.13
CA ASP A 97 -10.71 -6.81 -7.76
C ASP A 97 -10.15 -6.87 -9.19
N PRO A 98 -9.66 -8.03 -9.64
CA PRO A 98 -9.34 -8.23 -11.04
C PRO A 98 -10.65 -8.21 -11.84
N THR A 99 -10.86 -7.16 -12.64
CA THR A 99 -11.89 -7.10 -13.70
C THR A 99 -11.64 -8.14 -14.77
#